data_AF-A0A067K4X5-F1
#
_entry.id   AF-A0A067K4X5-F1
#
_cell.length_a   1.000
_cell.length_b   1.000
_cell.length_c   1.000
_cell.angle_alpha   90.00
_cell.angle_beta   90.00
_cell.angle_gamma   90.00
#
_symmetry.space_group_name_H-M   'P 1'
#
loop_
_entity.id
_entity.type
_entity.pdbx_description
1 polymer ?
#
loop_
_entity_poly.entity_id
_entity_poly.type
_entity_poly.pdbx_seq_one_letter_code
_entity_poly.pdbx_strand_id
1 'polypeptide(L)'
;MCTHALTTRVKAALMVQPASLAAILIGTPTPLLHPPLPVRLQPPAAVHLPTVSMSTDQDETTNLNEMFHQKRILRSKVRKALKSMDLSLRSQEDNAIQSNVLEASWFKSSQRLCAYISCSALREVDTSKLLSEILQNLAKDGCAQTAKKLYVPRVEDKNSHMRMLNISSMDDLIANSMNILEPAPADGVGNLREDVMQANDPVDLFILPGLAFDRSGRRLGRGGGYYDTFLRKYQELARERNWKQPLLVALSYSLQIMDDGIIPVTLQDVLVDALVTPSGFIPISKSALERFDNGL
;
A
#
# COMPACT_ATOMS: atom_id res chain seq x y z
N MET A 1 -12.61 29.32 56.01
CA MET A 1 -11.16 29.62 56.12
C MET A 1 -10.61 29.55 54.71
N CYS A 2 -10.57 30.67 53.98
CA CYS A 2 -9.37 31.54 53.78
C CYS A 2 -8.18 30.73 53.24
N THR A 3 -7.50 31.00 52.13
CA THR A 3 -7.24 32.19 51.28
C THR A 3 -6.34 31.62 50.15
N HIS A 4 -6.40 31.95 48.85
CA HIS A 4 -6.05 33.21 48.21
C HIS A 4 -6.46 33.16 46.73
N ALA A 5 -6.90 34.31 46.24
CA ALA A 5 -7.09 34.61 44.82
C ALA A 5 -5.76 35.03 44.18
N LEU A 6 -5.56 34.69 42.91
CA LEU A 6 -4.77 35.53 42.01
C LEU A 6 -5.46 35.64 40.65
N THR A 7 -5.87 36.87 40.40
CA THR A 7 -6.52 37.42 39.22
C THR A 7 -5.47 37.74 38.16
N THR A 8 -5.70 37.40 36.90
CA THR A 8 -5.13 38.20 35.79
C THR A 8 -6.07 38.18 34.58
N ARG A 9 -6.64 39.35 34.30
CA ARG A 9 -7.35 39.72 33.07
C ARG A 9 -6.35 40.38 32.11
N VAL A 10 -6.35 40.03 30.83
CA VAL A 10 -5.91 40.90 29.71
C VAL A 10 -6.78 40.55 28.49
N LYS A 11 -7.85 41.31 28.27
CA LYS A 11 -8.09 42.30 27.19
C LYS A 11 -8.32 41.71 25.79
N ALA A 12 -9.57 41.85 25.35
CA ALA A 12 -10.04 41.76 23.97
C ALA A 12 -9.54 42.93 23.11
N ALA A 13 -9.36 42.67 21.81
CA ALA A 13 -9.42 43.69 20.76
C ALA A 13 -10.05 43.09 19.50
N LEU A 14 -11.22 43.62 19.16
CA LEU A 14 -11.96 43.41 17.91
C LEU A 14 -11.45 44.39 16.84
N MET A 15 -11.52 43.93 15.59
CA MET A 15 -11.78 44.68 14.34
C MET A 15 -10.76 45.70 13.82
N VAL A 16 -10.46 45.61 12.52
CA VAL A 16 -10.95 46.52 11.46
C VAL A 16 -10.26 46.17 10.13
N GLN A 17 -11.06 45.90 9.09
CA GLN A 17 -10.65 45.93 7.68
C GLN A 17 -10.43 47.38 7.21
N PRO A 18 -9.69 47.60 6.12
CA PRO A 18 -10.12 48.63 5.18
C PRO A 18 -10.25 48.09 3.75
N ALA A 19 -11.29 48.58 3.09
CA ALA A 19 -11.56 48.43 1.67
C ALA A 19 -11.00 49.63 0.88
N SER A 20 -10.77 49.36 -0.41
CA SER A 20 -10.78 50.28 -1.56
C SER A 20 -9.64 51.28 -1.75
N LEU A 21 -8.99 51.18 -2.91
CA LEU A 21 -8.71 52.35 -3.73
C LEU A 21 -8.75 51.98 -5.22
N ALA A 22 -9.76 52.50 -5.91
CA ALA A 22 -9.81 52.59 -7.37
C ALA A 22 -9.06 53.87 -7.81
N ALA A 23 -8.23 53.76 -8.83
CA ALA A 23 -7.71 54.91 -9.56
C ALA A 23 -7.75 54.61 -11.06
N ILE A 24 -8.56 55.40 -11.76
CA ILE A 24 -8.72 55.53 -13.20
C ILE A 24 -7.69 56.55 -13.70
N LEU A 25 -7.43 56.57 -15.03
CA LEU A 25 -6.82 57.63 -15.88
C LEU A 25 -5.36 57.27 -16.32
N ILE A 26 -4.91 57.35 -17.59
CA ILE A 26 -5.35 57.98 -18.85
C ILE A 26 -4.66 57.22 -20.00
N GLY A 27 -5.35 57.09 -21.16
CA GLY A 27 -4.76 56.60 -22.41
C GLY A 27 -4.21 57.71 -23.32
N THR A 28 -3.49 57.32 -24.37
CA THR A 28 -3.17 58.17 -25.54
C THR A 28 -3.00 57.29 -26.79
N PRO A 29 -3.16 57.85 -28.01
CA PRO A 29 -4.08 57.30 -29.01
C PRO A 29 -3.38 56.69 -30.22
N THR A 30 -4.11 55.84 -30.95
CA THR A 30 -3.78 55.44 -32.33
C THR A 30 -4.89 55.91 -33.28
N PRO A 31 -4.55 56.44 -34.47
CA PRO A 31 -5.48 57.16 -35.31
C PRO A 31 -6.36 56.25 -36.16
N LEU A 32 -7.58 56.76 -36.39
CA LEU A 32 -8.58 56.26 -37.33
C LEU A 32 -8.16 56.49 -38.78
N LEU A 33 -8.37 55.52 -39.67
CA LEU A 33 -8.59 55.76 -41.10
C LEU A 33 -9.60 54.74 -41.69
N HIS A 34 -10.36 55.25 -42.65
CA HIS A 34 -11.69 54.86 -43.17
C HIS A 34 -11.87 53.46 -43.80
N PRO A 35 -13.13 53.00 -43.96
CA PRO A 35 -13.46 51.75 -44.64
C PRO A 35 -13.59 51.92 -46.17
N PRO A 36 -13.38 50.85 -46.95
CA PRO A 36 -14.21 50.63 -48.12
C PRO A 36 -14.82 49.22 -48.25
N LEU A 37 -15.84 49.21 -49.11
CA LEU A 37 -16.89 48.25 -49.48
C LEU A 37 -16.43 46.85 -49.98
N PRO A 38 -17.36 45.88 -50.16
CA PRO A 38 -17.09 44.45 -50.05
C PRO A 38 -16.55 43.82 -51.34
N VAL A 39 -15.61 42.88 -51.21
CA VAL A 39 -15.11 42.07 -52.33
C VAL A 39 -15.30 40.58 -52.02
N ARG A 40 -16.24 40.00 -52.77
CA ARG A 40 -16.35 38.63 -53.31
C ARG A 40 -15.50 37.53 -52.63
N LEU A 41 -16.21 36.59 -52.00
CA LEU A 41 -15.68 35.31 -51.49
C LEU A 41 -14.91 34.52 -52.56
N GLN A 42 -13.65 34.18 -52.25
CA GLN A 42 -12.93 33.01 -52.79
C GLN A 42 -12.63 32.06 -51.63
N PRO A 43 -12.72 30.73 -51.81
CA PRO A 43 -12.47 29.78 -50.72
C PRO A 43 -10.99 29.77 -50.35
N PRO A 44 -10.62 29.78 -49.06
CA PRO A 44 -9.25 29.57 -48.65
C PRO A 44 -8.86 28.09 -48.80
N ALA A 45 -7.60 27.91 -49.17
CA ALA A 45 -6.94 26.62 -49.38
C ALA A 45 -7.06 25.68 -48.16
N ALA A 46 -7.04 24.38 -48.45
CA ALA A 46 -7.07 23.31 -47.46
C ALA A 46 -5.99 23.51 -46.39
N VAL A 47 -6.44 23.75 -45.16
CA VAL A 47 -5.60 23.67 -43.96
C VAL A 47 -5.46 22.19 -43.63
N HIS A 48 -4.25 21.66 -43.74
CA HIS A 48 -3.91 20.35 -43.19
C HIS A 48 -4.16 20.38 -41.67
N LEU A 49 -5.21 19.68 -41.21
CA LEU A 49 -5.26 19.23 -39.83
C LEU A 49 -4.10 18.25 -39.60
N PRO A 50 -3.35 18.35 -38.49
CA PRO A 50 -2.46 17.27 -38.11
C PRO A 50 -3.33 16.04 -37.81
N THR A 51 -3.13 14.99 -38.61
CA THR A 51 -3.62 13.65 -38.33
C THR A 51 -3.04 13.23 -36.98
N VAL A 52 -3.90 13.10 -35.96
CA VAL A 52 -3.54 12.44 -34.71
C VAL A 52 -3.15 11.02 -35.06
N SER A 53 -1.87 10.71 -34.92
CA SER A 53 -1.28 9.41 -35.19
C SER A 53 -1.83 8.38 -34.21
N MET A 54 -2.52 7.36 -34.71
CA MET A 54 -3.01 6.20 -33.95
C MET A 54 -1.89 5.21 -33.54
N SER A 55 -0.69 5.71 -33.26
CA SER A 55 0.53 4.92 -33.02
C SER A 55 0.83 4.66 -31.54
N THR A 56 0.14 5.32 -30.60
CA THR A 56 0.41 5.20 -29.16
C THR A 56 -0.13 3.90 -28.55
N ASP A 57 -1.31 3.45 -28.97
CA ASP A 57 -1.97 2.30 -28.33
C ASP A 57 -1.26 0.96 -28.63
N GLN A 58 -0.68 0.82 -29.82
CA GLN A 58 0.07 -0.39 -30.19
C GLN A 58 1.42 -0.46 -29.47
N ASP A 59 2.09 0.67 -29.27
CA ASP A 59 3.40 0.73 -28.61
C ASP A 59 3.25 0.48 -27.09
N GLU A 60 2.24 1.09 -26.44
CA GLU A 60 1.93 0.82 -25.03
C GLU A 60 1.51 -0.63 -24.76
N THR A 61 0.67 -1.20 -25.63
CA THR A 61 0.24 -2.60 -25.51
C THR A 61 1.43 -3.56 -25.69
N THR A 62 2.33 -3.26 -26.64
CA THR A 62 3.53 -4.06 -26.88
C THR A 62 4.49 -4.00 -25.69
N ASN A 63 4.71 -2.81 -25.11
CA ASN A 63 5.52 -2.62 -23.91
C ASN A 63 4.94 -3.37 -22.70
N LEU A 64 3.63 -3.26 -22.45
CA LEU A 64 2.97 -4.01 -21.37
C LEU A 64 3.13 -5.53 -21.52
N ASN A 65 2.96 -6.06 -22.75
CA ASN A 65 3.18 -7.49 -23.02
C ASN A 65 4.62 -7.91 -22.75
N GLU A 66 5.60 -7.10 -23.12
CA GLU A 66 7.01 -7.34 -22.83
C GLU A 66 7.28 -7.35 -21.31
N MET A 67 6.72 -6.40 -20.56
CA MET A 67 6.83 -6.36 -19.10
C MET A 67 6.23 -7.63 -18.47
N PHE A 68 5.05 -8.08 -18.91
CA PHE A 68 4.45 -9.33 -18.42
C PHE A 68 5.31 -10.55 -18.76
N HIS A 69 5.92 -10.57 -19.94
CA HIS A 69 6.85 -11.61 -20.34
C HIS A 69 8.09 -11.67 -19.43
N GLN A 70 8.72 -10.52 -19.17
CA GLN A 70 9.85 -10.38 -18.24
C GLN A 70 9.47 -10.83 -16.83
N LYS A 71 8.30 -10.41 -16.31
CA LYS A 71 7.77 -10.89 -15.03
C LYS A 71 7.65 -12.42 -14.99
N ARG A 72 7.17 -13.05 -16.06
CA ARG A 72 7.01 -14.52 -16.12
C ARG A 72 8.35 -15.24 -16.05
N ILE A 73 9.36 -14.75 -16.75
CA ILE A 73 10.74 -15.28 -16.69
C ILE A 73 11.29 -15.16 -15.28
N LEU A 74 11.18 -13.97 -14.68
CA LEU A 74 11.72 -13.72 -13.34
C LEU A 74 11.03 -14.59 -12.28
N ARG A 75 9.70 -14.76 -12.34
CA ARG A 75 8.96 -15.68 -11.46
C ARG A 75 9.49 -17.11 -11.57
N SER A 76 9.78 -17.58 -12.79
CA SER A 76 10.33 -18.93 -13.00
C SER A 76 11.70 -19.08 -12.35
N LYS A 77 12.61 -18.11 -12.60
CA LYS A 77 13.96 -18.08 -12.02
C LYS A 77 13.92 -18.14 -10.49
N VAL A 78 13.12 -17.27 -9.86
CA VAL A 78 13.09 -17.17 -8.39
C VAL A 78 12.41 -18.36 -7.74
N ARG A 79 11.33 -18.91 -8.34
CA ARG A 79 10.76 -20.18 -7.86
C ARG A 79 11.76 -21.32 -7.88
N LYS A 80 12.61 -21.40 -8.92
CA LYS A 80 13.68 -22.40 -9.00
C LYS A 80 14.71 -22.20 -7.88
N ALA A 81 15.12 -20.96 -7.62
CA ALA A 81 16.05 -20.62 -6.54
C ALA A 81 15.48 -20.95 -5.15
N LEU A 82 14.22 -20.58 -4.86
CA LEU A 82 13.52 -20.96 -3.64
C LEU A 82 13.39 -22.49 -3.49
N LYS A 83 13.20 -23.19 -4.61
CA LYS A 83 13.13 -24.66 -4.61
C LYS A 83 14.47 -25.30 -4.22
N SER A 84 15.58 -24.70 -4.65
CA SER A 84 16.94 -25.16 -4.34
C SER A 84 17.52 -24.62 -3.03
N MET A 85 16.80 -23.75 -2.31
CA MET A 85 17.26 -23.23 -1.03
C MET A 85 17.38 -24.39 -0.02
N ASP A 86 18.51 -24.43 0.68
CA ASP A 86 18.75 -25.40 1.75
C ASP A 86 17.70 -25.24 2.86
N LEU A 87 17.23 -26.36 3.41
CA LEU A 87 16.15 -26.36 4.41
C LEU A 87 16.60 -25.77 5.75
N SER A 88 17.86 -25.99 6.15
CA SER A 88 18.42 -25.43 7.38
C SER A 88 18.57 -23.92 7.24
N LEU A 89 19.16 -23.47 6.13
CA LEU A 89 19.26 -22.04 5.82
C LEU A 89 17.88 -21.38 5.78
N ARG A 90 16.89 -22.01 5.14
CA ARG A 90 15.52 -21.47 5.09
C ARG A 90 14.92 -21.29 6.48
N SER A 91 15.03 -22.31 7.34
CA SER A 91 14.57 -22.24 8.72
C SER A 91 15.32 -21.16 9.53
N GLN A 92 16.63 -21.01 9.33
CA GLN A 92 17.41 -19.96 9.96
C GLN A 92 16.92 -18.57 9.52
N GLU A 93 16.72 -18.36 8.22
CA GLU A 93 16.22 -17.10 7.69
C GLU A 93 14.78 -16.82 8.16
N ASP A 94 13.90 -17.83 8.20
CA ASP A 94 12.53 -17.72 8.74
C ASP A 94 12.55 -17.21 10.19
N ASN A 95 13.42 -17.76 11.03
CA ASN A 95 13.55 -17.37 12.43
C ASN A 95 14.10 -15.95 12.59
N ALA A 96 15.13 -15.59 11.81
CA ALA A 96 15.72 -14.26 11.85
C ALA A 96 14.71 -13.19 11.40
N ILE A 97 14.01 -13.43 10.29
CA ILE A 97 13.00 -12.50 9.77
C ILE A 97 11.87 -12.30 10.80
N GLN A 98 11.31 -13.36 11.36
CA GLN A 98 10.23 -13.23 12.35
C GLN A 98 10.72 -12.49 13.60
N SER A 99 11.93 -12.76 14.08
CA SER A 99 12.50 -12.05 15.24
C SER A 99 12.66 -10.55 14.97
N ASN A 100 13.19 -10.19 13.79
CA ASN A 100 13.33 -8.80 13.38
C ASN A 100 12.00 -8.05 13.34
N VAL A 101 10.90 -8.70 12.92
CA VAL A 101 9.55 -8.11 12.96
C VAL A 101 9.08 -7.94 14.41
N LEU A 102 9.18 -9.00 15.22
CA LEU A 102 8.67 -9.03 16.59
C LEU A 102 9.36 -8.00 17.49
N GLU A 103 10.64 -7.73 17.26
CA GLU A 103 11.42 -6.77 18.03
C GLU A 103 11.16 -5.32 17.63
N ALA A 104 10.65 -5.07 16.44
CA ALA A 104 10.49 -3.74 15.89
C ALA A 104 9.41 -2.91 16.60
N SER A 105 9.71 -1.62 16.84
CA SER A 105 8.77 -0.65 17.43
C SER A 105 7.49 -0.51 16.60
N TRP A 106 7.61 -0.37 15.29
CA TRP A 106 6.49 -0.20 14.37
C TRP A 106 5.53 -1.40 14.38
N PHE A 107 6.02 -2.61 14.68
CA PHE A 107 5.18 -3.79 14.87
C PHE A 107 4.50 -3.77 16.24
N LYS A 108 5.26 -3.45 17.29
CA LYS A 108 4.77 -3.37 18.67
C LYS A 108 3.67 -2.32 18.82
N SER A 109 3.76 -1.18 18.14
CA SER A 109 2.74 -0.12 18.20
C SER A 109 1.49 -0.37 17.34
N SER A 110 1.60 -1.16 16.26
CA SER A 110 0.48 -1.49 15.36
C SER A 110 -0.66 -2.23 16.08
N GLN A 111 -1.90 -1.77 15.96
CA GLN A 111 -3.06 -2.39 16.59
C GLN A 111 -3.86 -3.25 15.62
N ARG A 112 -3.94 -2.87 14.35
CA ARG A 112 -4.74 -3.57 13.34
C ARG A 112 -3.84 -3.95 12.18
N LEU A 113 -3.69 -5.26 11.97
CA LEU A 113 -2.68 -5.81 11.08
C LEU A 113 -3.30 -6.78 10.09
N CYS A 114 -2.87 -6.67 8.83
CA CYS A 114 -3.14 -7.67 7.81
C CYS A 114 -1.88 -8.48 7.57
N ALA A 115 -1.97 -9.81 7.57
CA ALA A 115 -0.82 -10.66 7.27
C ALA A 115 -1.23 -11.89 6.46
N TYR A 116 -0.33 -12.37 5.62
CA TYR A 116 -0.52 -13.62 4.90
C TYR A 116 -0.30 -14.83 5.81
N ILE A 117 -1.03 -15.92 5.55
CA ILE A 117 -0.72 -17.23 6.12
C ILE A 117 0.35 -17.87 5.24
N SER A 118 1.52 -18.15 5.81
CA SER A 118 2.60 -18.81 5.09
C SER A 118 2.15 -20.17 4.56
N CYS A 119 2.42 -20.44 3.27
CA CYS A 119 2.21 -21.77 2.69
C CYS A 119 3.56 -22.43 2.38
N SER A 120 3.83 -23.56 3.02
CA SER A 120 5.09 -24.30 2.85
C SER A 120 5.33 -24.72 1.40
N ALA A 121 4.28 -25.15 0.69
CA ALA A 121 4.34 -25.54 -0.72
C ALA A 121 4.69 -24.36 -1.65
N LEU A 122 4.30 -23.15 -1.24
CA LEU A 122 4.61 -21.90 -1.95
C LEU A 122 6.03 -21.40 -1.66
N ARG A 123 6.69 -21.93 -0.63
CA ARG A 123 8.03 -21.54 -0.18
C ARG A 123 8.13 -20.07 0.22
N GLU A 124 7.10 -19.59 0.90
CA GLU A 124 7.08 -18.25 1.50
C GLU A 124 7.82 -18.26 2.84
N VAL A 125 8.26 -17.07 3.27
CA VAL A 125 8.75 -16.86 4.63
C VAL A 125 7.68 -17.29 5.60
N ASP A 126 8.07 -18.06 6.61
CA ASP A 126 7.14 -18.48 7.65
C ASP A 126 6.67 -17.30 8.50
N THR A 127 5.37 -17.26 8.79
CA THR A 127 4.74 -16.24 9.62
C THR A 127 4.14 -16.80 10.91
N SER A 128 4.27 -18.10 11.17
CA SER A 128 3.55 -18.79 12.26
C SER A 128 3.78 -18.17 13.64
N LYS A 129 5.01 -17.78 13.99
CA LYS A 129 5.33 -17.14 15.29
C LYS A 129 4.77 -15.73 15.35
N LEU A 130 4.87 -14.99 14.24
CA LEU A 130 4.32 -13.64 14.13
C LEU A 130 2.81 -13.63 14.36
N LEU A 131 2.08 -14.51 13.67
CA LEU A 131 0.62 -14.60 13.80
C LEU A 131 0.22 -15.03 15.21
N SER A 132 0.95 -15.99 15.79
CA SER A 132 0.74 -16.43 17.17
C SER A 132 0.93 -15.30 18.18
N GLU A 133 1.97 -14.47 18.02
CA GLU A 133 2.19 -13.31 18.90
C GLU A 133 1.04 -12.28 18.78
N ILE A 134 0.55 -12.02 17.57
CA ILE A 134 -0.57 -11.08 17.39
C ILE A 134 -1.83 -11.60 18.10
N LEU A 135 -2.12 -12.90 17.96
CA LEU A 135 -3.29 -13.55 18.54
C LEU A 135 -3.17 -13.81 20.06
N GLN A 136 -1.95 -13.88 20.62
CA GLN A 136 -1.74 -14.05 22.06
C GLN A 136 -1.74 -12.72 22.82
N ASN A 137 -1.47 -11.59 22.15
CA ASN A 137 -1.54 -10.26 22.76
C ASN A 137 -2.99 -9.74 22.94
N LEU A 138 -3.97 -10.63 23.01
CA LEU A 138 -5.33 -10.33 23.41
C LEU A 138 -5.35 -10.09 24.93
N ALA A 139 -5.19 -8.81 25.34
CA ALA A 139 -5.31 -8.30 26.71
C ALA A 139 -4.58 -9.13 27.79
N LYS A 140 -3.30 -8.83 28.05
CA LYS A 140 -2.66 -9.26 29.31
C LYS A 140 -3.31 -8.48 30.47
N ASP A 141 -3.86 -9.21 31.44
CA ASP A 141 -4.51 -8.66 32.63
C ASP A 141 -3.68 -7.52 33.25
N GLY A 142 -4.29 -6.34 33.36
CA GLY A 142 -3.75 -5.19 34.10
C GLY A 142 -3.00 -4.14 33.28
N CYS A 143 -2.71 -4.36 31.98
CA CYS A 143 -2.19 -3.31 31.11
C CYS A 143 -3.29 -2.89 30.14
N ALA A 144 -3.68 -1.61 30.13
CA ALA A 144 -4.75 -1.05 29.30
C ALA A 144 -4.39 -0.96 27.79
N GLN A 145 -3.65 -1.94 27.27
CA GLN A 145 -3.36 -2.06 25.86
C GLN A 145 -4.53 -2.78 25.19
N THR A 146 -5.14 -2.13 24.20
CA THR A 146 -6.13 -2.78 23.32
C THR A 146 -5.50 -4.00 22.66
N ALA A 147 -6.27 -5.07 22.58
CA ALA A 147 -5.89 -6.28 21.87
C ALA A 147 -5.64 -5.99 20.39
N LYS A 148 -4.54 -6.53 19.82
CA LYS A 148 -4.28 -6.41 18.38
C LYS A 148 -5.32 -7.21 17.60
N LYS A 149 -5.78 -6.68 16.46
CA LYS A 149 -6.62 -7.39 15.49
C LYS A 149 -5.78 -7.91 14.33
N LEU A 150 -5.90 -9.20 14.06
CA LEU A 150 -5.30 -9.85 12.90
C LEU A 150 -6.35 -10.11 11.81
N TYR A 151 -6.06 -9.69 10.59
CA TYR A 151 -6.83 -10.01 9.40
C TYR A 151 -5.98 -10.81 8.42
N VAL A 152 -6.55 -11.84 7.82
CA VAL A 152 -5.84 -12.79 6.95
C VAL A 152 -6.60 -12.98 5.63
N PRO A 153 -5.91 -13.30 4.53
CA PRO A 153 -6.51 -13.30 3.21
C PRO A 153 -7.45 -14.49 3.00
N ARG A 154 -8.59 -14.23 2.37
CA ARG A 154 -9.49 -15.21 1.77
C ARG A 154 -9.66 -14.91 0.30
N VAL A 155 -9.36 -15.88 -0.56
CA VAL A 155 -9.54 -15.73 -2.02
C VAL A 155 -10.97 -16.11 -2.38
N GLU A 156 -11.69 -15.19 -3.00
CA GLU A 156 -13.10 -15.40 -3.37
C GLU A 156 -13.23 -16.00 -4.77
N ASP A 157 -12.39 -15.57 -5.72
CA ASP A 157 -12.44 -16.08 -7.10
C ASP A 157 -11.12 -15.90 -7.87
N LYS A 158 -11.13 -16.31 -9.14
CA LYS A 158 -9.98 -16.21 -10.06
C LYS A 158 -9.77 -14.81 -10.66
N ASN A 159 -10.69 -13.87 -10.44
CA ASN A 159 -10.63 -12.50 -10.93
C ASN A 159 -9.90 -11.56 -9.96
N SER A 160 -8.99 -12.12 -9.16
CA SER A 160 -8.21 -11.37 -8.17
C SER A 160 -9.05 -10.80 -7.02
N HIS A 161 -10.27 -11.29 -6.79
CA HIS A 161 -11.06 -10.90 -5.63
C HIS A 161 -10.56 -11.61 -4.37
N MET A 162 -10.17 -10.81 -3.38
CA MET A 162 -9.67 -11.26 -2.10
C MET A 162 -10.30 -10.38 -1.01
N ARG A 163 -10.65 -11.00 0.11
CA ARG A 163 -11.05 -10.32 1.34
C ARG A 163 -9.97 -10.50 2.40
N MET A 164 -9.92 -9.60 3.37
CA MET A 164 -9.08 -9.73 4.56
C MET A 164 -10.02 -9.83 5.76
N LEU A 165 -10.14 -11.03 6.33
CA LEU A 165 -11.11 -11.33 7.38
C LEU A 165 -10.43 -11.47 8.74
N ASN A 166 -11.08 -10.96 9.78
CA ASN A 166 -10.56 -11.05 11.13
C ASN A 166 -10.59 -12.49 11.65
N ILE A 167 -9.50 -12.90 12.28
CA ILE A 167 -9.41 -14.15 13.03
C ILE A 167 -9.07 -13.87 14.49
N SER A 168 -9.55 -14.75 15.36
CA SER A 168 -9.29 -14.75 16.80
C SER A 168 -8.43 -15.94 17.24
N SER A 169 -8.36 -16.99 16.43
CA SER A 169 -7.49 -18.16 16.66
C SER A 169 -6.95 -18.69 15.33
N MET A 170 -5.85 -19.44 15.39
CA MET A 170 -5.38 -20.22 14.24
C MET A 170 -6.37 -21.32 13.84
N ASP A 171 -7.24 -21.75 14.75
CA ASP A 171 -8.31 -22.73 14.49
C ASP A 171 -9.43 -22.17 13.58
N ASP A 172 -9.44 -20.86 13.34
CA ASP A 172 -10.35 -20.20 12.40
C ASP A 172 -10.02 -20.51 10.93
N LEU A 173 -8.85 -21.09 10.68
CA LEU A 173 -8.33 -21.34 9.34
C LEU A 173 -8.75 -22.72 8.83
N ILE A 174 -9.23 -22.73 7.59
CA ILE A 174 -9.59 -23.92 6.84
C ILE A 174 -8.69 -24.04 5.61
N ALA A 175 -8.35 -25.27 5.23
CA ALA A 175 -7.62 -25.52 4.00
C ALA A 175 -8.56 -25.38 2.78
N ASN A 176 -8.16 -24.58 1.80
CA ASN A 176 -8.85 -24.54 0.50
C ASN A 176 -8.40 -25.70 -0.40
N SER A 177 -8.92 -25.75 -1.64
CA SER A 177 -8.62 -26.82 -2.60
C SER A 177 -7.13 -26.94 -3.00
N MET A 178 -6.30 -25.95 -2.65
CA MET A 178 -4.85 -25.95 -2.86
C MET A 178 -4.06 -26.19 -1.57
N ASN A 179 -4.70 -26.61 -0.48
CA ASN A 179 -4.13 -26.75 0.87
C ASN A 179 -3.50 -25.45 1.41
N ILE A 180 -3.99 -24.30 0.94
CA ILE A 180 -3.64 -23.00 1.52
C ILE A 180 -4.68 -22.71 2.59
N LEU A 181 -4.20 -22.37 3.78
CA LEU A 181 -5.05 -22.00 4.91
C LEU A 181 -5.63 -20.60 4.69
N GLU A 182 -6.94 -20.48 4.85
CA GLU A 182 -7.71 -19.24 4.75
C GLU A 182 -8.82 -19.23 5.80
N PRO A 183 -9.29 -18.07 6.26
CA PRO A 183 -10.38 -18.02 7.24
C PRO A 183 -11.70 -18.47 6.61
N ALA A 184 -12.50 -19.23 7.34
CA ALA A 184 -13.90 -19.48 6.94
C ALA A 184 -14.68 -18.14 6.88
N PRO A 185 -15.70 -17.98 6.02
CA PRO A 185 -16.45 -16.71 5.93
C PRO A 185 -17.16 -16.30 7.23
N ALA A 186 -17.54 -17.29 8.03
CA ALA A 186 -18.17 -17.12 9.33
C ALA A 186 -17.31 -17.74 10.45
N ASP A 187 -17.56 -17.33 11.69
CA ASP A 187 -17.00 -17.93 12.89
C ASP A 187 -17.68 -19.27 13.24
N GLY A 188 -17.20 -19.94 14.30
CA GLY A 188 -17.73 -21.23 14.74
C GLY A 188 -19.19 -21.21 15.24
N VAL A 189 -19.78 -20.02 15.42
CA VAL A 189 -21.18 -19.84 15.88
C VAL A 189 -22.06 -19.30 14.73
N GLY A 190 -21.48 -19.02 13.57
CA GLY A 190 -22.20 -18.61 12.35
C GLY A 190 -22.26 -17.10 12.11
N ASN A 191 -21.54 -16.28 12.88
CA ASN A 191 -21.46 -14.84 12.60
C ASN A 191 -20.49 -14.57 11.46
N LEU A 192 -20.84 -13.62 10.58
CA LEU A 192 -19.91 -13.17 9.54
C LEU A 192 -18.68 -12.53 10.17
N ARG A 193 -17.49 -12.89 9.65
CA ARG A 193 -16.24 -12.28 10.10
C ARG A 193 -16.13 -10.83 9.64
N GLU A 194 -15.54 -10.00 10.51
CA GLU A 194 -15.23 -8.62 10.18
C GLU A 194 -14.29 -8.55 8.98
N ASP A 195 -14.68 -7.78 7.96
CA ASP A 195 -13.85 -7.45 6.81
C ASP A 195 -13.12 -6.13 7.03
N VAL A 196 -11.82 -6.10 6.72
CA VAL A 196 -11.03 -4.86 6.71
C VAL A 196 -11.70 -3.74 5.92
N MET A 197 -12.32 -4.06 4.77
CA MET A 197 -12.95 -3.07 3.90
C MET A 197 -14.22 -2.45 4.52
N GLN A 198 -14.76 -3.04 5.59
CA GLN A 198 -15.97 -2.60 6.29
C GLN A 198 -15.70 -2.08 7.71
N ALA A 199 -14.47 -2.21 8.19
CA ALA A 199 -14.12 -1.85 9.55
C ALA A 199 -14.20 -0.34 9.82
N ASN A 200 -14.29 0.08 11.08
CA ASN A 200 -14.45 1.50 11.44
C ASN A 200 -13.13 2.27 11.62
N ASP A 201 -12.03 1.54 11.79
CA ASP A 201 -10.70 2.08 12.04
C ASP A 201 -9.76 1.78 10.87
N PRO A 202 -8.58 2.42 10.79
CA PRO A 202 -7.54 2.06 9.82
C PRO A 202 -6.69 0.86 10.26
N VAL A 203 -6.23 0.09 9.28
CA VAL A 203 -5.14 -0.87 9.40
C VAL A 203 -3.82 -0.11 9.48
N ASP A 204 -2.95 -0.51 10.40
CA ASP A 204 -1.66 0.12 10.64
C ASP A 204 -0.54 -0.49 9.77
N LEU A 205 -0.64 -1.80 9.52
CA LEU A 205 0.40 -2.62 8.92
C LEU A 205 -0.17 -3.71 8.01
N PHE A 206 0.41 -3.84 6.81
CA PHE A 206 0.30 -5.03 5.98
C PHE A 206 1.63 -5.76 5.94
N ILE A 207 1.62 -7.04 6.30
CA ILE A 207 2.70 -7.99 6.07
C ILE A 207 2.41 -8.74 4.76
N LEU A 208 3.25 -8.50 3.75
CA LEU A 208 3.00 -8.89 2.37
C LEU A 208 3.95 -10.02 1.90
N PRO A 209 3.44 -11.01 1.16
CA PRO A 209 4.26 -12.00 0.49
C PRO A 209 4.69 -11.54 -0.92
N GLY A 210 5.69 -12.22 -1.47
CA GLY A 210 6.16 -11.99 -2.82
C GLY A 210 7.18 -13.05 -3.25
N LEU A 211 7.47 -13.09 -4.56
CA LEU A 211 8.54 -13.92 -5.11
C LEU A 211 9.85 -13.15 -5.16
N ALA A 212 9.83 -11.89 -5.56
CA ALA A 212 11.03 -11.07 -5.65
C ALA A 212 10.74 -9.63 -5.20
N PHE A 213 11.77 -8.98 -4.68
CA PHE A 213 11.73 -7.59 -4.24
C PHE A 213 13.01 -6.88 -4.64
N ASP A 214 12.98 -5.55 -4.74
CA ASP A 214 14.20 -4.74 -4.85
C ASP A 214 14.20 -3.62 -3.79
N ARG A 215 15.32 -2.90 -3.68
CA ARG A 215 15.51 -1.84 -2.69
C ARG A 215 14.80 -0.55 -3.06
N SER A 216 14.18 -0.51 -4.24
CA SER A 216 13.26 0.53 -4.69
C SER A 216 11.80 0.24 -4.35
N GLY A 217 11.52 -0.86 -3.65
CA GLY A 217 10.19 -1.23 -3.17
C GLY A 217 9.35 -1.97 -4.21
N ARG A 218 9.92 -2.34 -5.36
CA ARG A 218 9.21 -3.11 -6.37
C ARG A 218 8.99 -4.52 -5.86
N ARG A 219 7.78 -5.04 -6.09
CA ARG A 219 7.37 -6.37 -5.62
C ARG A 219 6.84 -7.20 -6.77
N LEU A 220 7.41 -8.39 -6.94
CA LEU A 220 6.91 -9.38 -7.89
C LEU A 220 6.06 -10.43 -7.17
N GLY A 221 4.74 -10.36 -7.33
CA GLY A 221 3.81 -11.40 -6.86
C GLY A 221 3.81 -12.67 -7.72
N ARG A 222 2.94 -13.63 -7.37
CA ARG A 222 2.81 -14.92 -8.09
C ARG A 222 2.15 -14.85 -9.47
N GLY A 223 1.50 -13.72 -9.79
CA GLY A 223 0.86 -13.47 -11.08
C GLY A 223 -0.66 -13.29 -11.02
N GLY A 224 -1.30 -13.63 -9.90
CA GLY A 224 -2.75 -13.52 -9.75
C GLY A 224 -3.27 -12.14 -9.34
N GLY A 225 -2.42 -11.13 -9.16
CA GLY A 225 -2.84 -9.73 -8.90
C GLY A 225 -3.67 -9.46 -7.63
N TYR A 226 -3.86 -10.45 -6.74
CA TYR A 226 -4.73 -10.34 -5.55
C TYR A 226 -4.32 -9.19 -4.62
N TYR A 227 -3.04 -9.15 -4.21
CA TYR A 227 -2.55 -8.12 -3.31
C TYR A 227 -2.58 -6.74 -3.96
N ASP A 228 -2.16 -6.61 -5.22
CA ASP A 228 -2.16 -5.31 -5.91
C ASP A 228 -3.60 -4.76 -6.03
N THR A 229 -4.56 -5.63 -6.39
CA THR A 229 -5.97 -5.25 -6.49
C THR A 229 -6.57 -4.88 -5.13
N PHE A 230 -6.30 -5.66 -4.09
CA PHE A 230 -6.79 -5.38 -2.74
C PHE A 230 -6.19 -4.09 -2.18
N LEU A 231 -4.86 -3.92 -2.26
CA LEU A 231 -4.16 -2.79 -1.69
C LEU A 231 -4.59 -1.46 -2.33
N ARG A 232 -4.77 -1.40 -3.66
CA ARG A 232 -5.28 -0.19 -4.31
C ARG A 232 -6.66 0.21 -3.78
N LYS A 233 -7.59 -0.75 -3.68
CA LYS A 233 -8.93 -0.52 -3.12
C LYS A 233 -8.87 -0.05 -1.67
N TYR A 234 -7.99 -0.66 -0.86
CA TYR A 234 -7.82 -0.27 0.54
C TYR A 234 -7.20 1.13 0.68
N GLN A 235 -6.19 1.47 -0.13
CA GLN A 235 -5.57 2.79 -0.14
C GLN A 235 -6.55 3.90 -0.56
N GLU A 236 -7.43 3.60 -1.51
CA GLU A 236 -8.55 4.46 -1.92
C GLU A 236 -9.53 4.67 -0.77
N LEU A 237 -10.01 3.59 -0.14
CA LEU A 237 -10.87 3.64 1.04
C LEU A 237 -10.24 4.48 2.17
N ALA A 238 -8.96 4.26 2.46
CA ALA A 238 -8.24 5.02 3.47
C ALA A 238 -8.17 6.52 3.13
N ARG A 239 -8.03 6.87 1.84
CA ARG A 239 -8.09 8.28 1.41
C ARG A 239 -9.48 8.87 1.58
N GLU A 240 -10.52 8.16 1.16
CA GLU A 240 -11.92 8.60 1.29
C GLU A 240 -12.32 8.82 2.75
N ARG A 241 -11.82 7.98 3.65
CA ARG A 241 -12.08 8.06 5.09
C ARG A 241 -11.09 8.95 5.86
N ASN A 242 -10.18 9.62 5.17
CA ASN A 242 -9.12 10.44 5.76
C ASN A 242 -8.30 9.69 6.84
N TRP A 243 -8.00 8.42 6.57
CA TRP A 243 -7.19 7.57 7.41
C TRP A 243 -5.71 7.67 7.05
N LYS A 244 -4.85 7.45 8.05
CA LYS A 244 -3.43 7.23 7.80
C LYS A 244 -3.25 5.99 6.93
N GLN A 245 -2.40 6.09 5.91
CA GLN A 245 -2.06 4.94 5.08
C GLN A 245 -1.29 3.89 5.91
N PRO A 246 -1.55 2.60 5.69
CA PRO A 246 -0.86 1.53 6.40
C PRO A 246 0.60 1.49 5.96
N LEU A 247 1.48 0.94 6.80
CA LEU A 247 2.82 0.55 6.34
C LEU A 247 2.72 -0.77 5.58
N LEU A 248 3.29 -0.82 4.38
CA LEU A 248 3.37 -2.02 3.55
C LEU A 248 4.75 -2.66 3.70
N VAL A 249 4.86 -3.71 4.50
CA VAL A 249 6.13 -4.41 4.77
C VAL A 249 6.10 -5.77 4.12
N ALA A 250 7.11 -6.08 3.31
CA ALA A 250 7.26 -7.44 2.80
C ALA A 250 8.34 -8.23 3.54
N LEU A 251 8.06 -9.52 3.75
CA LEU A 251 9.05 -10.46 4.29
C LEU A 251 9.77 -11.13 3.13
N SER A 252 11.10 -11.19 3.22
CA SER A 252 11.93 -11.66 2.12
C SER A 252 13.12 -12.45 2.62
N TYR A 253 13.32 -13.64 2.05
CA TYR A 253 14.62 -14.32 2.10
C TYR A 253 15.68 -13.47 1.38
N SER A 254 16.95 -13.68 1.70
CA SER A 254 18.06 -12.93 1.11
C SER A 254 18.10 -13.10 -0.42
N LEU A 255 17.84 -14.31 -0.91
CA LEU A 255 17.86 -14.65 -2.33
C LEU A 255 16.74 -14.01 -3.16
N GLN A 256 15.70 -13.47 -2.50
CA GLN A 256 14.56 -12.84 -3.17
C GLN A 256 14.80 -11.35 -3.46
N ILE A 257 15.89 -10.77 -2.93
CA ILE A 257 16.31 -9.40 -3.19
C ILE A 257 17.07 -9.35 -4.51
N MET A 258 16.51 -8.64 -5.49
CA MET A 258 17.08 -8.40 -6.80
C MET A 258 17.79 -7.04 -6.83
N ASP A 259 18.65 -6.86 -7.83
CA ASP A 259 19.18 -5.54 -8.15
C ASP A 259 18.04 -4.60 -8.59
N ASP A 260 18.20 -3.32 -8.27
CA ASP A 260 17.20 -2.31 -8.62
C ASP A 260 16.99 -2.24 -10.14
N GLY A 261 15.73 -2.10 -10.54
CA GLY A 261 15.37 -2.02 -11.96
C GLY A 261 15.06 -3.36 -12.62
N ILE A 262 15.46 -4.48 -12.04
CA ILE A 262 15.23 -5.83 -12.61
C ILE A 262 13.76 -6.24 -12.57
N ILE A 263 13.00 -5.75 -11.59
CA ILE A 263 11.57 -6.02 -11.49
C ILE A 263 10.81 -4.99 -12.35
N PRO A 264 10.21 -5.38 -13.48
CA PRO A 264 9.34 -4.48 -14.24
C PRO A 264 8.05 -4.22 -13.45
N VAL A 265 7.57 -2.97 -13.48
CA VAL A 265 6.43 -2.49 -12.69
C VAL A 265 5.46 -1.74 -13.58
N THR A 266 4.20 -2.17 -13.59
CA THR A 266 3.09 -1.50 -14.28
C THR A 266 2.38 -0.54 -13.33
N LEU A 267 1.50 0.30 -13.86
CA LEU A 267 0.66 1.23 -13.07
C LEU A 267 -0.25 0.51 -12.06
N GLN A 268 -0.46 -0.79 -12.22
CA GLN A 268 -1.29 -1.58 -11.33
C GLN A 268 -0.50 -2.15 -10.15
N ASP A 269 0.82 -2.30 -10.23
CA ASP A 269 1.56 -2.91 -9.13
C ASP A 269 1.71 -1.91 -7.97
N VAL A 270 1.51 -2.40 -6.75
CA VAL A 270 1.69 -1.61 -5.53
C VAL A 270 3.08 -1.86 -4.96
N LEU A 271 3.87 -0.78 -4.84
CA LEU A 271 5.18 -0.80 -4.21
C LEU A 271 5.05 -1.03 -2.69
N VAL A 272 6.07 -1.64 -2.10
CA VAL A 272 6.17 -1.80 -0.64
C VAL A 272 6.96 -0.64 -0.04
N ASP A 273 6.64 -0.33 1.22
CA ASP A 273 7.30 0.72 1.98
C ASP A 273 8.62 0.26 2.58
N ALA A 274 8.73 -1.03 2.90
CA ALA A 274 9.92 -1.62 3.50
C ALA A 274 10.00 -3.13 3.28
N LEU A 275 11.20 -3.66 3.50
CA LEU A 275 11.49 -5.09 3.52
C LEU A 275 12.01 -5.50 4.90
N VAL A 276 11.64 -6.69 5.36
CA VAL A 276 12.33 -7.37 6.45
C VAL A 276 13.03 -8.59 5.88
N THR A 277 14.32 -8.66 6.14
CA THR A 277 15.23 -9.72 5.70
C THR A 277 15.90 -10.35 6.92
N PRO A 278 16.64 -11.46 6.76
CA PRO A 278 17.42 -12.03 7.86
C PRO A 278 18.43 -11.04 8.43
N SER A 279 18.96 -10.15 7.59
CA SER A 279 19.90 -9.10 7.98
C SER A 279 19.25 -7.86 8.63
N GLY A 280 17.92 -7.82 8.73
CA GLY A 280 17.20 -6.72 9.38
C GLY A 280 16.18 -6.02 8.47
N PHE A 281 15.74 -4.85 8.95
CA PHE A 281 14.75 -4.00 8.31
C PHE A 281 15.40 -3.05 7.29
N ILE A 282 14.78 -2.92 6.12
CA ILE A 282 15.22 -2.04 5.04
C ILE A 282 14.06 -1.07 4.75
N PRO A 283 14.08 0.16 5.31
CA PRO A 283 13.11 1.18 4.97
C PRO A 283 13.34 1.70 3.55
N ILE A 284 12.27 1.92 2.78
CA ILE A 284 12.33 2.37 1.38
C ILE A 284 11.57 3.67 1.20
N SER A 285 10.29 3.70 1.62
CA SER A 285 9.48 4.91 1.51
C SER A 285 9.76 5.87 2.66
N LYS A 286 9.38 7.14 2.46
CA LYS A 286 9.46 8.15 3.51
C LYS A 286 8.68 7.74 4.77
N SER A 287 7.50 7.13 4.59
CA SER A 287 6.67 6.63 5.69
C SER A 287 7.39 5.54 6.50
N ALA A 288 8.14 4.65 5.84
CA ALA A 288 8.93 3.64 6.53
C ALA A 288 10.11 4.24 7.30
N LEU A 289 10.84 5.18 6.69
CA LEU A 289 11.95 5.88 7.33
C LEU A 289 11.48 6.60 8.60
N GLU A 290 10.38 7.36 8.50
CA GLU A 290 9.81 8.07 9.64
C GLU A 290 9.38 7.13 10.78
N ARG A 291 8.84 5.93 10.49
CA ARG A 291 8.48 4.95 11.53
C ARG A 291 9.69 4.22 12.10
N PHE A 292 10.74 4.06 11.32
CA PHE A 292 11.99 3.43 11.75
C PHE A 292 12.75 4.33 12.73
N ASP A 293 12.97 5.59 12.35
CA ASP A 293 13.77 6.54 13.12
C ASP A 293 13.10 6.95 14.43
N ASN A 294 11.76 6.98 14.46
CA ASN A 294 11.04 7.49 15.62
C ASN A 294 10.82 6.48 16.74
N GLY A 295 11.10 5.19 16.54
CA GLY A 295 10.86 4.17 17.58
C GLY A 295 9.42 4.10 18.09
N LEU A 296 8.46 4.69 17.36
CA LEU A 296 7.05 4.88 17.70
C LEU A 296 6.16 4.01 16.82
#